data_AF-A0A5K7ZEY8-F1
#
_entry.id   AF-A0A5K7ZEY8-F1
#
_cell.length_a   1.000
_cell.length_b   1.000
_cell.length_c   1.000
_cell.angle_alpha   90.00
_cell.angle_beta   90.00
_cell.angle_gamma   90.00
#
_symmetry.space_group_name_H-M   'P 1'
#
loop_
_entity.id
_entity.type
_entity.pdbx_description
1 polymer ?
#
loop_
_entity_poly.entity_id
_entity_poly.type
_entity_poly.pdbx_seq_one_letter_code
_entity_poly.pdbx_strand_id
1 'polypeptide(L)' 'MNRFQAMAQIMAVLCENSRLQPGSPEYRAARKIVSRKIDQLGPKVALEQAIKWKGHILDQARIEDMIEDLKEKFPYLNF' A
#
# COMPACT_ATOMS: atom_id res chain seq x y z
N MET A 1 -11.27 -15.93 -5.90
CA MET A 1 -11.18 -14.70 -5.08
C MET A 1 -11.28 -13.49 -5.99
N ASN A 2 -12.16 -12.54 -5.67
CA ASN A 2 -12.36 -11.31 -6.46
C ASN A 2 -11.45 -10.16 -5.96
N ARG A 3 -11.46 -9.04 -6.69
CA ARG A 3 -10.66 -7.84 -6.38
C ARG A 3 -10.91 -7.29 -4.97
N PHE A 4 -12.17 -7.20 -4.55
CA PHE A 4 -12.55 -6.68 -3.24
C PHE A 4 -12.04 -7.58 -2.10
N GLN A 5 -12.18 -8.90 -2.27
CA GLN A 5 -11.67 -9.89 -1.32
C GLN A 5 -10.14 -9.83 -1.21
N ALA A 6 -9.43 -9.73 -2.33
CA ALA A 6 -7.97 -9.61 -2.31
C ALA A 6 -7.50 -8.32 -1.62
N MET A 7 -8.13 -7.18 -1.92
CA MET A 7 -7.84 -5.92 -1.24
C MET A 7 -8.02 -6.05 0.27
N ALA A 8 -9.17 -6.57 0.73
CA ALA A 8 -9.44 -6.72 2.15
C ALA A 8 -8.42 -7.63 2.84
N GLN A 9 -8.10 -8.79 2.23
CA GLN A 9 -7.14 -9.74 2.81
C GLN A 9 -5.71 -9.16 2.84
N ILE A 10 -5.27 -8.50 1.77
CA ILE A 10 -3.94 -7.88 1.74
C ILE A 10 -3.85 -6.78 2.80
N MET A 11 -4.84 -5.89 2.90
CA MET A 11 -4.84 -4.83 3.91
C MET A 11 -4.88 -5.39 5.33
N ALA A 12 -5.61 -6.49 5.57
CA ALA A 12 -5.58 -7.18 6.86
C ALA A 12 -4.18 -7.71 7.21
N VAL A 13 -3.47 -8.32 6.25
CA VAL A 13 -2.08 -8.77 6.42
C VAL A 13 -1.12 -7.61 6.71
N LEU A 14 -1.33 -6.46 6.07
CA LEU A 14 -0.49 -5.27 6.29
C LEU A 14 -0.78 -4.58 7.64
N CYS A 15 -2.02 -4.61 8.11
CA CYS A 15 -2.41 -4.07 9.43
C CYS A 15 -2.09 -5.01 10.60
N GLU A 16 -1.77 -6.29 10.33
CA GLU A 16 -1.45 -7.27 11.36
C GLU A 16 -0.29 -6.79 12.25
N ASN A 17 -0.43 -6.97 13.57
CA ASN A 17 0.51 -6.51 14.59
C ASN A 17 0.77 -4.98 14.57
N SER A 18 -0.24 -4.20 14.19
CA SER A 18 -0.19 -2.72 14.19
C SER A 18 0.90 -2.13 13.29
N ARG A 19 1.35 -2.88 12.27
CA ARG A 19 2.38 -2.42 11.32
C ARG A 19 1.91 -1.32 10.39
N LEU A 20 0.58 -1.21 10.22
CA LEU A 20 -0.06 -0.19 9.42
C LEU A 20 -1.34 0.24 10.14
N GLN A 21 -1.40 1.48 10.60
CA GLN A 21 -2.59 2.00 11.29
C GLN A 21 -3.71 2.35 10.31
N PRO A 22 -4.93 1.80 10.46
CA PRO A 22 -6.07 2.20 9.65
C PRO A 22 -6.30 3.71 9.69
N GLY A 23 -6.47 4.32 8.52
CA GLY A 23 -6.75 5.75 8.40
C GLY A 23 -5.51 6.65 8.37
N SER A 24 -4.31 6.14 8.66
CA SER A 24 -3.07 6.91 8.50
C SER A 24 -2.82 7.28 7.03
N PRO A 25 -2.02 8.32 6.76
CA PRO A 25 -1.57 8.65 5.41
C PRO A 25 -0.87 7.45 4.72
N GLU A 26 0.04 6.78 5.43
CA GLU A 26 0.69 5.52 5.02
C GLU A 26 -0.32 4.43 4.63
N TYR A 27 -1.45 4.31 5.36
CA TYR A 27 -2.50 3.35 5.02
C TYR A 27 -3.18 3.67 3.69
N ARG A 28 -3.39 4.95 3.39
CA ARG A 28 -3.94 5.38 2.10
C ARG A 28 -2.95 5.09 0.97
N ALA A 29 -1.66 5.36 1.19
CA ALA A 29 -0.59 5.03 0.25
C ALA A 29 -0.52 3.51 -0.01
N ALA A 30 -0.51 2.70 1.05
CA ALA A 30 -0.54 1.24 0.95
C ALA A 30 -1.76 0.75 0.15
N ARG A 31 -2.95 1.32 0.39
CA ARG A 31 -4.17 0.97 -0.37
C ARG A 31 -4.04 1.31 -1.86
N LYS A 32 -3.43 2.45 -2.22
CA LYS A 32 -3.14 2.84 -3.62
C LYS A 32 -2.16 1.84 -4.27
N ILE A 33 -1.10 1.43 -3.56
CA ILE A 33 -0.11 0.45 -4.04
C ILE A 33 -0.75 -0.93 -4.26
N VAL A 34 -1.50 -1.42 -3.28
CA VAL A 34 -2.18 -2.72 -3.35
C VAL A 34 -3.19 -2.75 -4.49
N SER A 35 -3.95 -1.67 -4.69
CA SER A 35 -4.87 -1.53 -5.82
C SER A 35 -4.14 -1.74 -7.15
N ARG A 36 -3.04 -0.99 -7.38
CA ARG A 36 -2.21 -1.09 -8.58
C ARG A 36 -1.69 -2.52 -8.78
N LYS A 37 -1.20 -3.17 -7.73
CA LYS A 37 -0.71 -4.56 -7.79
C LYS A 37 -1.80 -5.56 -8.17
N ILE A 38 -3.01 -5.43 -7.62
CA ILE A 38 -4.14 -6.30 -7.99
C ILE A 38 -4.51 -6.10 -9.45
N ASP A 39 -4.55 -4.84 -9.90
CA ASP A 39 -4.92 -4.52 -11.28
C ASP A 39 -3.85 -5.03 -12.29
N GLN A 40 -2.57 -5.11 -11.89
CA GLN A 40 -1.47 -5.61 -12.73
C GLN A 40 -1.29 -7.13 -12.72
N LEU A 41 -1.40 -7.78 -11.56
CA LEU A 41 -1.06 -9.21 -11.38
C LEU A 41 -2.29 -10.11 -11.27
N GLY A 42 -3.46 -9.51 -11.07
CA GLY A 42 -4.67 -10.20 -10.70
C GLY A 42 -4.77 -10.48 -9.18
N PRO A 43 -5.99 -10.72 -8.67
CA PRO A 43 -6.27 -10.74 -7.23
C PRO A 43 -5.50 -11.81 -6.44
N LYS A 44 -5.33 -13.00 -7.02
CA LYS A 44 -4.71 -14.14 -6.33
C LYS A 44 -3.20 -13.96 -6.19
N VAL A 45 -2.52 -13.63 -7.29
CA VAL A 45 -1.06 -13.43 -7.33
C VAL A 45 -0.66 -12.22 -6.48
N ALA A 46 -1.46 -11.15 -6.50
CA ALA A 46 -1.21 -9.99 -5.65
C ALA A 46 -1.25 -10.33 -4.16
N LEU A 47 -2.18 -11.19 -3.72
CA LEU A 47 -2.25 -11.64 -2.33
C LEU A 47 -1.02 -12.48 -1.94
N GLU A 48 -0.65 -13.46 -2.75
CA GLU A 48 0.52 -14.30 -2.52
C GLU A 48 1.80 -13.45 -2.42
N GLN A 49 1.94 -12.45 -3.31
CA GLN A 49 3.07 -11.54 -3.28
C GLN A 49 3.04 -10.64 -2.04
N ALA A 50 1.88 -10.15 -1.62
CA ALA A 50 1.77 -9.30 -0.43
C ALA A 50 2.13 -10.04 0.87
N ILE A 51 1.74 -11.31 0.99
CA ILE A 51 2.12 -12.15 2.14
C ILE A 51 3.64 -12.32 2.17
N LYS A 52 4.26 -12.61 1.03
CA LYS A 52 5.71 -12.85 0.93
C LYS A 52 6.55 -11.59 1.14
N TRP A 53 6.06 -10.43 0.67
CA TRP A 53 6.82 -9.18 0.61
C TRP A 53 6.21 -8.05 1.43
N LYS A 54 5.50 -8.37 2.52
CA LYS A 54 4.78 -7.37 3.33
C LYS A 54 5.65 -6.18 3.77
N GLY A 55 6.90 -6.43 4.17
CA GLY A 55 7.84 -5.38 4.58
C GLY A 55 8.10 -4.39 3.44
N HIS A 56 8.35 -4.88 2.23
CA HIS A 56 8.61 -4.04 1.08
C HIS A 56 7.40 -3.15 0.72
N ILE A 57 6.17 -3.68 0.85
CA ILE A 57 4.96 -2.88 0.59
C ILE A 57 4.81 -1.76 1.62
N LEU A 58 5.14 -2.02 2.89
CA LEU A 58 5.12 -1.00 3.95
C LEU A 58 6.20 0.06 3.72
N ASP A 59 7.42 -0.35 3.32
CA ASP A 59 8.50 0.58 3.01
C ASP A 59 8.13 1.49 1.82
N GLN A 60 7.52 0.91 0.76
CA GLN A 60 7.01 1.69 -0.36
C GLN A 60 5.91 2.66 0.05
N ALA A 61 4.98 2.23 0.91
CA ALA A 61 3.90 3.09 1.40
C ALA A 61 4.44 4.29 2.18
N ARG A 62 5.47 4.08 3.01
CA ARG A 62 6.11 5.13 3.79
C ARG A 62 6.90 6.12 2.92
N ILE A 63 7.60 5.63 1.89
CA ILE A 63 8.30 6.50 0.93
C ILE A 63 7.29 7.34 0.14
N GLU A 64 6.20 6.71 -0.34
CA GLU A 64 5.17 7.42 -1.12
C GLU A 64 4.46 8.48 -0.27
N ASP A 65 4.20 8.19 1.01
CA ASP A 65 3.68 9.15 1.99
C ASP A 65 4.63 10.34 2.21
N MET A 66 5.92 10.06 2.43
CA MET A 66 6.95 11.09 2.58
C MET A 66 7.08 11.98 1.33
N ILE A 67 6.94 11.40 0.13
CA ILE A 67 6.96 12.16 -1.13
C ILE A 67 5.71 13.04 -1.25
N GLU A 68 4.54 12.53 -0.88
CA GLU A 68 3.28 13.29 -0.88
C GLU A 68 3.38 14.50 0.07
N ASP A 69 3.92 14.29 1.28
CA ASP A 69 4.25 15.36 2.25
C ASP A 69 5.24 16.41 1.70
N LEU A 70 6.28 15.97 0.99
CA LEU A 70 7.26 16.88 0.39
C LEU A 70 6.67 17.69 -0.76
N LYS A 71 5.78 17.09 -1.56
CA LYS A 71 5.04 17.77 -2.63
C LYS A 71 4.13 18.86 -2.06
N GLU A 72 3.47 18.60 -0.93
CA GLU A 72 2.65 19.61 -0.26
C GLU A 72 3.50 20.75 0.31
N LYS A 73 4.65 20.43 0.94
CA LYS A 73 5.54 21.44 1.53
C LYS A 73 6.30 22.26 0.48
N PHE A 74 6.65 21.65 -0.66
CA PHE A 74 7.47 22.24 -1.69
C PHE A 74 6.87 22.04 -3.09
N PRO A 75 5.71 22.68 -3.38
CA PRO A 75 4.96 22.44 -4.62
C PRO A 75 5.68 22.88 -5.90
N TYR A 76 6.77 23.66 -5.75
CA TYR A 76 7.60 24.17 -6.84
C TYR A 76 8.78 23.25 -7.20
N LEU A 77 9.00 22.16 -6.43
CA LEU A 77 10.00 21.15 -6.76
C LEU A 77 9.35 20.04 -7.60
N ASN A 78 10.00 19.67 -8.70
CA ASN A 78 9.59 18.52 -9.52
C ASN A 78 10.10 17.22 -8.87
N PHE A 79 9.22 16.53 -8.15
CA PHE A 79 9.46 15.22 -7.53
C PHE A 79 8.81 14.07 -8.28
#